data_AF-A0A6V7IEI1-F1
#
_entry.id   AF-A0A6V7IEI1-F1
#
_cell.length_a   1.000
_cell.length_b   1.000
_cell.length_c   1.000
_cell.angle_alpha   90.00
_cell.angle_beta   90.00
_cell.angle_gamma   90.00
#
_symmetry.space_group_name_H-M   'P 1'
#
loop_
_entity.id
_entity.type
_entity.pdbx_description
1 polymer ?
#
loop_
_entity_poly.entity_id
_entity_poly.type
_entity_poly.pdbx_seq_one_letter_code
_entity_poly.pdbx_strand_id
1 'polypeptide(L)'
;MAENEPKLEYHVKTITVDDKPKVLSFLRRFFFRDEPLNYSIRLIPDGEDSTCIELEEYSMSCVEENLCLMAVSPAGAVVGVMLS
;
A
#
# COMPACT_ATOMS: atom_id res chain seq x y z
N MET A 1 25.41 -27.21 1.20
CA MET A 1 25.30 -26.25 0.09
C MET A 1 23.92 -25.62 0.20
N ALA A 2 23.82 -24.49 0.90
CA ALA A 2 22.60 -23.68 0.93
C ALA A 2 22.79 -22.60 -0.14
N GLU A 3 22.44 -22.93 -1.38
CA GLU A 3 22.60 -22.04 -2.52
C GLU A 3 21.49 -20.98 -2.48
N ASN A 4 21.91 -19.76 -2.11
CA ASN A 4 21.49 -18.51 -2.72
C ASN A 4 19.98 -18.29 -2.88
N GLU A 5 19.24 -18.21 -1.76
CA GLU A 5 17.97 -17.46 -1.79
C GLU A 5 18.28 -16.02 -2.22
N PRO A 6 17.61 -15.47 -3.24
CA PRO A 6 17.81 -14.09 -3.63
C PRO A 6 17.49 -13.23 -2.41
N LYS A 7 18.51 -12.57 -1.87
CA LYS A 7 18.36 -11.63 -0.77
C LYS A 7 17.41 -10.55 -1.27
N LEU A 8 16.16 -10.58 -0.82
CA LEU A 8 15.16 -9.56 -1.11
C LEU A 8 15.67 -8.25 -0.50
N GLU A 9 16.38 -7.50 -1.32
CA GLU A 9 16.88 -6.19 -0.94
C GLU A 9 15.69 -5.23 -0.99
N TYR A 10 15.49 -4.49 0.09
CA TYR A 10 14.53 -3.40 0.16
C TYR A 10 15.06 -2.36 1.15
N HIS A 11 14.59 -1.13 0.99
CA HIS A 11 14.83 -0.07 1.97
C HIS A 11 13.48 0.48 2.43
N VAL A 12 13.42 0.86 3.70
CA VAL A 12 12.26 1.51 4.29
C VAL A 12 12.50 3.02 4.27
N LYS A 13 11.50 3.79 3.86
CA LYS A 13 11.51 5.25 3.97
C LYS A 13 10.16 5.78 4.44
N THR A 14 10.16 6.98 4.98
CA THR A 14 8.94 7.74 5.28
C THR A 14 8.21 8.06 3.99
N ILE A 15 6.89 7.89 3.99
CA ILE A 15 6.00 8.26 2.88
C ILE A 15 5.85 9.79 2.89
N THR A 16 6.03 10.41 1.73
CA THR A 16 5.78 11.86 1.53
C THR A 16 4.52 12.10 0.70
N VAL A 17 4.12 13.37 0.57
CA VAL A 17 2.98 13.77 -0.27
C VAL A 17 3.15 13.29 -1.73
N ASP A 18 4.37 13.30 -2.25
CA ASP A 18 4.69 12.86 -3.62
C ASP A 18 4.51 11.34 -3.81
N ASP A 19 4.58 10.56 -2.72
CA ASP A 19 4.39 9.11 -2.74
C ASP A 19 2.90 8.71 -2.68
N LYS A 20 1.96 9.64 -2.35
CA LYS A 20 0.51 9.36 -2.21
C LYS A 20 -0.08 8.57 -3.40
N PRO A 21 0.15 8.95 -4.68
CA PRO A 21 -0.43 8.21 -5.81
C PRO A 21 0.03 6.75 -5.89
N LYS A 22 1.29 6.50 -5.52
CA LYS A 22 1.91 5.18 -5.58
C LYS A 22 1.42 4.28 -4.44
N VAL A 23 1.34 4.84 -3.23
CA VAL A 23 0.77 4.15 -2.06
C VAL A 23 -0.69 3.80 -2.31
N LEU A 24 -1.48 4.74 -2.85
CA LEU A 24 -2.89 4.50 -3.14
C LEU A 24 -3.09 3.39 -4.18
N SER A 25 -2.28 3.39 -5.25
CA SER A 25 -2.27 2.31 -6.24
C SER A 25 -1.96 0.94 -5.62
N PHE A 26 -1.02 0.88 -4.68
CA PHE A 26 -0.69 -0.34 -3.94
C PHE A 26 -1.86 -0.83 -3.09
N LEU A 27 -2.50 0.06 -2.31
CA LEU A 27 -3.63 -0.30 -1.45
C LEU A 27 -4.84 -0.79 -2.24
N ARG A 28 -5.19 -0.13 -3.35
CA ARG A 28 -6.27 -0.57 -4.25
C ARG A 28 -6.05 -1.98 -4.79
N ARG A 29 -4.79 -2.33 -5.04
CA ARG A 29 -4.41 -3.62 -5.62
C ARG A 29 -4.33 -4.75 -4.60
N PHE A 30 -3.85 -4.48 -3.39
CA PHE A 30 -3.47 -5.54 -2.44
C PHE A 30 -4.15 -5.49 -1.08
N PHE A 31 -4.78 -4.37 -0.70
CA PHE A 31 -5.33 -4.20 0.64
C PHE A 31 -6.83 -3.97 0.66
N PHE A 32 -7.34 -2.98 -0.09
CA PHE A 32 -8.76 -2.59 0.00
C PHE A 32 -9.73 -3.71 -0.33
N ARG A 33 -9.37 -4.61 -1.27
CA ARG A 33 -10.22 -5.75 -1.63
C ARG A 33 -10.01 -6.99 -0.76
N ASP A 34 -8.82 -7.14 -0.18
CA ASP A 34 -8.39 -8.36 0.50
C ASP A 34 -8.45 -8.27 2.04
N GLU A 35 -8.58 -7.05 2.59
CA GLU A 35 -8.76 -6.83 4.02
C GLU A 35 -10.08 -7.50 4.49
N PRO A 36 -10.06 -8.32 5.56
CA PRO A 36 -11.20 -9.16 5.94
C PRO A 36 -12.54 -8.42 6.12
N LEU A 37 -12.54 -7.24 6.74
CA LEU A 37 -13.77 -6.49 6.96
C LEU A 37 -14.30 -5.91 5.65
N ASN A 38 -13.42 -5.28 4.86
CA ASN A 38 -13.77 -4.75 3.55
C ASN A 38 -14.34 -5.84 2.62
N TYR A 39 -13.70 -7.01 2.60
CA TYR A 39 -14.15 -8.17 1.83
C TYR A 39 -15.51 -8.66 2.32
N SER A 40 -15.70 -8.80 3.64
CA SER A 40 -16.92 -9.37 4.21
C SER A 40 -18.19 -8.60 3.88
N ILE A 41 -18.09 -7.27 3.75
CA ILE A 41 -19.22 -6.40 3.40
C ILE A 41 -19.26 -6.02 1.92
N ARG A 42 -18.31 -6.53 1.11
CA ARG A 42 -18.10 -6.14 -0.29
C ARG A 42 -17.98 -4.62 -0.44
N LEU A 43 -17.16 -4.01 0.41
CA LEU A 43 -16.98 -2.56 0.47
C LEU A 43 -16.58 -1.98 -0.89
N ILE A 44 -15.69 -2.69 -1.59
CA ILE A 44 -15.28 -2.36 -2.96
C ILE A 44 -16.16 -3.16 -3.93
N PRO A 45 -16.97 -2.49 -4.79
CA PRO A 45 -17.78 -3.18 -5.78
C PRO A 45 -16.95 -3.96 -6.80
N ASP A 46 -17.56 -4.94 -7.46
CA ASP A 46 -16.95 -5.67 -8.56
C ASP A 46 -16.80 -4.75 -9.79
N GLY A 47 -15.59 -4.63 -10.35
CA GLY A 47 -15.28 -3.79 -11.50
C GLY A 47 -13.82 -3.35 -11.53
N GLU A 48 -13.26 -3.15 -12.74
CA GLU A 48 -11.84 -2.86 -12.95
C GLU A 48 -11.40 -1.55 -12.27
N ASP A 49 -12.29 -0.55 -12.25
CA ASP A 49 -12.06 0.78 -11.66
C ASP A 49 -12.87 1.05 -10.38
N SER A 50 -13.49 0.02 -9.81
CA SER A 50 -14.30 0.16 -8.60
C SER A 50 -13.43 0.40 -7.37
N THR A 51 -13.80 1.39 -6.56
CA THR A 51 -13.12 1.77 -5.31
C THR A 51 -14.11 2.39 -4.32
N CYS A 52 -13.66 2.69 -3.11
CA CYS A 52 -14.39 3.46 -2.09
C CYS A 52 -13.59 4.73 -1.79
N ILE A 53 -14.08 5.89 -2.24
CA ILE A 53 -13.36 7.17 -2.17
C ILE A 53 -13.05 7.54 -0.72
N GLU A 54 -13.99 7.31 0.18
CA GLU A 54 -13.86 7.60 1.61
C GLU A 54 -12.69 6.81 2.24
N LEU A 55 -12.52 5.55 1.83
CA LEU A 55 -11.40 4.73 2.30
C LEU A 55 -10.05 5.24 1.77
N GLU A 56 -10.02 5.76 0.54
CA GLU A 56 -8.82 6.36 -0.05
C GLU A 56 -8.42 7.65 0.66
N GLU A 57 -9.38 8.55 0.87
CA GLU A 57 -9.17 9.82 1.57
C GLU A 57 -8.72 9.56 3.00
N TYR A 58 -9.38 8.64 3.70
CA TYR A 58 -8.99 8.22 5.04
C TYR A 58 -7.55 7.69 5.07
N SER A 59 -7.21 6.75 4.19
CA SER A 59 -5.87 6.15 4.13
C SER A 59 -4.77 7.19 3.84
N MET A 60 -5.09 8.26 3.11
CA MET A 60 -4.11 9.29 2.73
C MET A 60 -4.03 10.46 3.72
N SER A 61 -4.94 10.53 4.69
CA SER A 61 -5.03 11.64 5.64
C SER A 61 -3.82 11.74 6.57
N CYS A 62 -3.24 10.61 6.99
CA CYS A 62 -2.11 10.56 7.93
C CYS A 62 -0.72 10.70 7.29
N VAL A 63 -0.64 10.82 5.96
CA VAL A 63 0.66 10.92 5.25
C VAL A 63 1.44 12.18 5.64
N GLU A 64 0.75 13.27 5.97
CA GLU A 64 1.38 14.54 6.34
C GLU A 64 2.00 14.53 7.75
N GLU A 65 1.70 13.51 8.56
CA GLU A 65 2.19 13.38 9.93
C GLU A 65 3.61 12.80 10.01
N ASN A 66 4.22 12.41 8.88
CA ASN A 66 5.56 11.81 8.78
C ASN A 66 5.75 10.51 9.60
N LEU A 67 4.65 9.86 10.01
CA LEU A 67 4.65 8.58 10.72
C LEU A 67 4.36 7.39 9.79
N CYS A 68 4.02 7.67 8.53
CA CYS A 68 3.75 6.65 7.52
C CYS A 68 5.06 6.14 6.90
N LEU A 69 5.19 4.82 6.73
CA LEU A 69 6.38 4.17 6.21
C LEU A 69 6.05 3.32 4.98
N MET A 70 6.99 3.20 4.05
CA MET A 70 6.90 2.20 2.99
C MET A 70 8.23 1.50 2.75
N ALA A 71 8.13 0.20 2.44
CA ALA A 71 9.23 -0.61 1.97
C ALA A 71 9.28 -0.58 0.44
N VAL A 72 10.46 -0.33 -0.12
CA VAL A 72 10.67 -0.18 -1.56
C VAL A 72 11.82 -1.06 -2.01
N SER A 73 11.62 -1.78 -3.11
CA SER A 73 12.67 -2.57 -3.78
C SER A 73 13.72 -1.67 -4.46
N PRO A 74 14.91 -2.19 -4.84
CA PRO A 74 15.91 -1.45 -5.62
C PRO A 74 15.38 -0.90 -6.95
N ALA A 75 14.40 -1.59 -7.56
CA ALA A 75 13.74 -1.14 -8.79
C ALA A 75 12.70 -0.03 -8.53
N GLY A 76 12.52 0.40 -7.27
CA GLY A 76 11.54 1.40 -6.89
C GLY A 76 10.12 0.88 -6.71
N ALA A 77 9.84 -0.43 -6.82
CA ALA A 77 8.49 -0.95 -6.58
C ALA A 77 8.16 -0.95 -5.08
N VAL A 78 6.92 -0.56 -4.72
CA VAL A 78 6.41 -0.66 -3.33
C VAL A 78 6.21 -2.13 -3.00
N VAL A 79 6.79 -2.56 -1.89
CA VAL A 79 6.68 -3.93 -1.36
C VAL A 79 5.62 -3.99 -0.28
N GLY A 80 5.51 -2.94 0.54
CA GLY A 80 4.53 -2.83 1.61
C GLY A 80 4.48 -1.43 2.17
N VAL A 81 3.39 -1.12 2.86
CA VAL A 81 3.14 0.20 3.48
C VAL A 81 2.62 0.03 4.89
N MET A 82 2.91 0.99 5.74
CA MET A 82 2.38 1.14 7.09
C MET A 82 1.84 2.57 7.21
N LEU A 83 0.55 2.68 7.48
CA LEU A 83 -0.14 3.95 7.69
C LEU A 83 -0.48 4.04 9.19
N SER A 84 -0.34 5.25 9.75
CA SER A 84 -0.63 5.51 11.17
C SER A 84 -2.06 5.97 11.40
#